data_AF-A0A377E481-F1
#
_entry.id   AF-A0A377E481-F1
#
_cell.length_a   1.000
_cell.length_b   1.000
_cell.length_c   1.000
_cell.angle_alpha   90.00
_cell.angle_beta   90.00
_cell.angle_gamma   90.00
#
_symmetry.space_group_name_H-M   'P 1'
#
loop_
_entity.id
_entity.type
_entity.pdbx_description
1 polymer ?
#
loop_
_entity_poly.entity_id
_entity_poly.type
_entity_poly.pdbx_seq_one_letter_code
_entity_poly.pdbx_strand_id
1 'polypeptide(L)'
;MRIGMRLLLGYFLLVAVAAWFVLAIFVKEVKPGVRRATEGTLIDTATLLAELARPDLLSGDPTHGQLAQAFNQLQHRPFRANIGGINKVRNEYHVYMTDSQGKVLFDSAK
;
A
#
# COMPACT_ATOMS: atom_id res chain seq x y z
N MET A 1 30.72 -1.97 -49.50
CA MET A 1 29.55 -1.70 -48.61
C MET A 1 29.38 -2.77 -47.52
N ARG A 2 30.41 -3.04 -46.68
CA ARG A 2 30.32 -4.06 -45.61
C ARG A 2 30.69 -3.53 -44.22
N ILE A 3 31.50 -2.47 -44.15
CA ILE A 3 31.96 -1.90 -42.88
C ILE A 3 30.86 -1.11 -42.16
N GLY A 4 30.11 -0.27 -42.89
CA GLY A 4 29.01 0.53 -42.33
C GLY A 4 27.88 -0.34 -41.76
N MET A 5 27.52 -1.43 -42.47
CA MET A 5 26.51 -2.38 -41.99
C MET A 5 26.96 -3.10 -40.71
N ARG A 6 28.24 -3.49 -40.60
CA ARG A 6 28.79 -4.13 -39.39
C ARG A 6 28.84 -3.18 -38.20
N LEU A 7 29.20 -1.91 -38.44
CA LEU A 7 29.19 -0.86 -37.42
C LEU A 7 27.77 -0.56 -36.94
N LEU A 8 26.81 -0.45 -37.87
CA LEU A 8 25.40 -0.26 -37.52
C LEU A 8 24.88 -1.45 -36.71
N LEU A 9 25.19 -2.68 -37.12
CA LEU A 9 24.77 -3.88 -36.40
C LEU A 9 25.36 -3.93 -34.99
N GLY A 10 26.65 -3.60 -34.83
CA GLY A 10 27.30 -3.55 -33.52
C GLY A 10 26.72 -2.48 -32.60
N TYR A 11 26.49 -1.28 -33.13
CA TYR A 11 25.82 -0.20 -32.38
C TYR A 11 24.39 -0.59 -31.99
N PHE A 12 23.63 -1.15 -32.92
CA PHE A 12 22.27 -1.62 -32.68
C PHE A 12 22.23 -2.68 -31.58
N LEU A 13 23.18 -3.63 -31.58
CA LEU A 13 23.29 -4.66 -30.55
C LEU A 13 23.56 -4.04 -29.17
N LEU A 14 24.46 -3.05 -29.09
CA LEU A 14 24.76 -2.35 -27.85
C LEU A 14 23.53 -1.63 -27.30
N VAL A 15 22.81 -0.88 -28.15
CA VAL A 15 21.58 -0.18 -27.78
C VAL A 15 20.49 -1.16 -27.35
N ALA A 16 20.31 -2.28 -28.07
CA ALA A 16 19.33 -3.30 -27.72
C ALA A 16 19.60 -3.92 -26.34
N VAL A 17 20.87 -4.22 -26.04
CA VAL A 17 21.29 -4.73 -24.73
C VAL A 17 21.07 -3.67 -23.64
N ALA A 18 21.43 -2.41 -23.89
CA ALA A 18 21.20 -1.33 -22.94
C ALA A 18 19.70 -1.14 -22.63
N ALA A 19 18.85 -1.11 -23.65
CA ALA A 19 17.40 -1.01 -23.50
C ALA A 19 16.82 -2.20 -22.71
N TRP A 20 17.31 -3.42 -23.00
CA TRP A 20 16.93 -4.61 -22.25
C TRP A 20 17.31 -4.50 -20.76
N PHE A 21 18.53 -4.04 -20.45
CA PHE A 21 18.98 -3.85 -19.07
C PHE A 21 18.11 -2.85 -18.32
N VAL A 22 17.82 -1.70 -18.92
CA VAL A 22 16.95 -0.68 -18.31
C VAL A 22 15.58 -1.27 -17.98
N LEU A 23 14.95 -1.97 -18.93
CA LEU A 23 13.64 -2.58 -18.72
C LEU A 23 13.70 -3.67 -17.62
N ALA A 24 14.72 -4.52 -17.65
CA ALA A 24 14.88 -5.61 -16.70
C ALA A 24 15.10 -5.10 -15.27
N ILE A 25 15.95 -4.08 -15.08
CA ILE A 25 16.21 -3.46 -13.77
C ILE A 25 14.95 -2.76 -13.27
N PHE A 26 14.28 -1.99 -14.13
CA PHE A 26 13.08 -1.26 -13.76
C PHE A 26 11.99 -2.19 -13.22
N VAL A 27 11.69 -3.29 -13.91
CA VAL A 27 10.69 -4.27 -13.44
C VAL A 27 11.11 -4.93 -12.12
N LYS A 28 12.41 -5.27 -11.99
CA LYS A 28 12.95 -5.91 -10.80
C LYS A 28 12.94 -5.01 -9.57
N GLU A 29 13.00 -3.68 -9.71
CA GLU A 29 13.04 -2.78 -8.56
C GLU A 29 11.72 -2.06 -8.29
N VAL A 30 10.99 -1.64 -9.32
CA VAL A 30 9.76 -0.85 -9.13
C VAL A 30 8.67 -1.67 -8.48
N LYS A 31 8.41 -2.88 -8.98
CA LYS A 31 7.33 -3.74 -8.44
C LYS A 31 7.56 -4.10 -6.97
N PRO A 32 8.72 -4.65 -6.56
CA PRO A 32 8.94 -4.91 -5.15
C PRO A 32 9.10 -3.63 -4.33
N GLY A 33 9.58 -2.53 -4.90
CA GLY A 33 9.66 -1.23 -4.23
C GLY A 33 8.29 -0.70 -3.80
N VAL A 34 7.33 -0.65 -4.74
CA VAL A 34 5.94 -0.22 -4.45
C VAL A 34 5.29 -1.16 -3.44
N ARG A 35 5.49 -2.48 -3.60
CA ARG A 35 4.97 -3.48 -2.68
C ARG A 35 5.50 -3.28 -1.26
N ARG A 36 6.82 -3.13 -1.10
CA ARG A 36 7.46 -2.90 0.21
C ARG A 36 6.98 -1.61 0.87
N ALA A 37 6.85 -0.53 0.12
CA ALA A 37 6.35 0.74 0.65
C ALA A 37 4.90 0.64 1.13
N THR A 38 4.07 -0.09 0.38
CA THR A 38 2.66 -0.31 0.72
C THR A 38 2.53 -1.25 1.93
N GLU A 39 3.18 -2.42 1.89
CA GLU A 39 3.18 -3.39 3.00
C GLU A 39 3.74 -2.78 4.28
N GLY A 40 4.82 -2.00 4.20
CA GLY A 40 5.38 -1.30 5.35
C GLY A 40 4.39 -0.33 5.98
N THR A 41 3.74 0.51 5.16
CA THR A 41 2.71 1.44 5.65
C THR A 41 1.53 0.71 6.29
N LEU A 42 1.11 -0.44 5.73
CA LEU A 42 0.05 -1.26 6.31
C LEU A 42 0.45 -1.84 7.66
N ILE A 43 1.67 -2.36 7.80
CA ILE A 43 2.18 -2.94 9.06
C ILE A 43 2.30 -1.86 10.14
N ASP A 44 2.86 -0.70 9.81
CA ASP A 44 2.99 0.44 10.74
C ASP A 44 1.60 0.93 11.19
N THR A 45 0.65 1.02 10.26
CA THR A 45 -0.73 1.40 10.59
C THR A 45 -1.40 0.33 11.48
N ALA A 46 -1.26 -0.96 11.16
CA ALA A 46 -1.88 -2.04 11.92
C ALA A 46 -1.33 -2.12 13.35
N THR A 47 -0.03 -1.97 13.53
CA THR A 47 0.60 -1.98 14.85
C THR A 47 0.23 -0.75 15.68
N LEU A 48 0.16 0.42 15.06
CA LEU A 48 -0.34 1.63 15.73
C LEU A 48 -1.81 1.49 16.16
N LEU A 49 -2.67 0.99 15.27
CA LEU A 49 -4.08 0.75 15.57
C LEU A 49 -4.26 -0.31 16.65
N ALA A 50 -3.39 -1.33 16.71
CA ALA A 50 -3.41 -2.33 17.77
C ALA A 50 -3.14 -1.72 19.15
N GLU A 51 -2.20 -0.78 19.26
CA GLU A 51 -1.94 -0.08 20.53
C GLU A 51 -3.14 0.80 20.94
N LEU A 52 -3.77 1.48 19.98
CA LEU A 52 -4.99 2.26 20.21
C LEU A 52 -6.21 1.37 20.57
N ALA A 53 -6.30 0.17 20.01
CA ALA A 53 -7.36 -0.80 20.26
C ALA A 53 -7.25 -1.49 21.64
N ARG A 54 -6.04 -1.54 22.20
CA ARG A 54 -5.75 -2.33 23.39
C ARG A 54 -6.65 -1.97 24.58
N PRO A 55 -6.90 -0.69 24.92
CA PRO A 55 -7.82 -0.33 25.99
C PRO A 55 -9.26 -0.81 25.73
N ASP A 56 -9.72 -0.71 24.49
CA ASP A 56 -11.07 -1.14 24.09
C ASP A 56 -11.23 -2.66 24.27
N LEU A 57 -10.21 -3.45 23.90
CA LEU A 57 -10.17 -4.89 24.13
C LEU A 57 -10.17 -5.25 25.63
N LEU A 58 -9.37 -4.55 26.44
CA LEU A 58 -9.27 -4.79 27.87
C LEU A 58 -10.54 -4.40 28.62
N SER A 59 -11.31 -3.43 28.10
CA SER A 59 -12.59 -3.01 28.66
C SER A 59 -13.74 -4.00 28.41
N GLY A 60 -13.56 -4.94 27.47
CA GLY A 60 -14.56 -5.94 27.09
C GLY A 60 -15.62 -5.47 26.08
N ASP A 61 -15.54 -4.22 25.59
CA ASP A 61 -16.43 -3.70 24.55
C ASP A 61 -15.65 -3.13 23.35
N PRO A 62 -15.03 -4.00 22.52
CA PRO A 62 -14.31 -3.57 21.32
C PRO A 62 -15.23 -2.97 20.24
N THR A 63 -16.54 -3.23 20.31
CA THR A 63 -17.53 -2.75 19.32
C THR A 63 -17.97 -1.31 19.54
N HIS A 64 -17.98 -0.83 20.77
CA HIS A 64 -18.31 0.57 21.10
C HIS A 64 -17.13 1.34 21.68
N GLY A 65 -15.93 0.74 21.67
CA GLY A 65 -14.69 1.38 22.08
C GLY A 65 -14.31 2.62 21.26
N GLN A 66 -13.27 3.32 21.70
CA GLN A 66 -12.81 4.56 21.06
C GLN A 66 -12.40 4.33 19.60
N LEU A 67 -11.77 3.20 19.30
CA LEU A 67 -11.36 2.86 17.93
C LEU A 67 -12.58 2.69 17.03
N ALA A 68 -13.58 1.93 17.47
CA ALA A 68 -14.81 1.72 16.70
C ALA A 68 -15.54 3.03 16.42
N GLN A 69 -15.65 3.90 17.44
CA GLN A 69 -16.22 5.24 17.29
C GLN A 69 -15.41 6.11 16.32
N ALA A 70 -14.08 6.07 16.38
CA ALA A 70 -13.21 6.82 15.49
C ALA A 70 -13.39 6.40 14.03
N PHE A 71 -13.47 5.09 13.74
CA PHE A 71 -13.72 4.60 12.38
C PHE A 71 -15.12 4.95 11.86
N ASN A 72 -16.14 4.85 12.72
CA ASN A 72 -17.49 5.30 12.38
C ASN A 72 -17.51 6.79 12.00
N GLN A 73 -16.84 7.65 12.77
CA GLN A 73 -16.73 9.08 12.45
C GLN A 73 -15.92 9.32 11.17
N LEU A 74 -14.83 8.58 10.98
CA LEU A 74 -13.93 8.72 9.84
C LEU A 74 -14.62 8.41 8.51
N GLN A 75 -15.52 7.44 8.48
CA GLN A 75 -16.34 7.12 7.30
C GLN A 75 -17.31 8.23 6.91
N HIS A 76 -17.85 8.94 7.91
CA HIS A 76 -18.83 10.00 7.70
C HIS A 76 -18.21 11.38 7.52
N ARG A 77 -16.91 11.54 7.80
CA ARG A 77 -16.21 12.83 7.73
C ARG A 77 -15.88 13.19 6.27
N PRO A 78 -16.49 14.23 5.69
CA PRO A 78 -16.11 14.68 4.35
C PRO A 78 -14.71 15.29 4.40
N PHE A 79 -13.85 14.88 3.48
CA PHE A 79 -12.60 15.58 3.20
C PHE A 79 -12.36 15.64 1.70
N ARG A 80 -11.48 16.55 1.26
CA ARG A 80 -11.03 16.62 -0.12
C ARG A 80 -9.53 16.84 -0.12
N ALA A 81 -8.79 15.86 -0.62
CA ALA A 81 -7.35 15.95 -0.78
C ALA A 81 -6.99 15.65 -2.25
N ASN A 82 -6.14 16.48 -2.84
CA ASN A 82 -5.55 16.21 -4.14
C ASN A 82 -4.17 15.57 -3.91
N ILE A 83 -4.03 14.30 -4.30
CA ILE A 83 -2.81 13.51 -4.14
C ILE A 83 -2.33 13.14 -5.54
N GLY A 84 -1.36 13.89 -6.08
CA GLY A 84 -0.79 13.61 -7.40
C GLY A 84 -1.82 13.60 -8.53
N GLY A 85 -2.86 14.43 -8.46
CA GLY A 85 -3.97 14.47 -9.44
C GLY A 85 -5.17 13.60 -9.07
N ILE A 86 -5.07 12.78 -8.02
CA ILE A 86 -6.19 11.98 -7.52
C ILE A 86 -6.96 12.79 -6.47
N ASN A 87 -8.23 13.05 -6.72
CA ASN A 87 -9.12 13.70 -5.77
C ASN A 87 -9.70 12.65 -4.79
N LYS A 88 -9.10 12.53 -3.61
CA LYS A 88 -9.57 11.64 -2.55
C LYS A 88 -10.65 12.35 -1.73
N VAL A 89 -11.82 11.73 -1.68
CA VAL A 89 -13.03 12.29 -1.03
C VAL A 89 -13.57 11.45 0.12
N ARG A 90 -13.06 10.23 0.29
CA ARG A 90 -13.46 9.29 1.34
C ARG A 90 -12.26 8.49 1.82
N ASN A 91 -12.37 7.97 3.04
CA ASN A 91 -11.41 7.01 3.56
C ASN A 91 -11.78 5.60 3.08
N GLU A 92 -10.79 4.79 2.75
CA GLU A 92 -10.94 3.42 2.23
C GLU A 92 -10.26 2.38 3.14
N TYR A 93 -9.81 2.80 4.34
CA TYR A 93 -9.29 1.86 5.32
C TYR A 93 -10.36 0.84 5.71
N HIS A 94 -10.00 -0.44 5.57
CA HIS A 94 -10.75 -1.57 6.10
C HIS A 94 -9.92 -2.21 7.20
N VAL A 95 -10.42 -2.11 8.43
CA VAL A 95 -9.74 -2.62 9.62
C VAL A 95 -10.66 -3.60 10.32
N TYR A 96 -10.14 -4.77 10.62
CA TYR A 96 -10.78 -5.76 11.46
C TYR A 96 -9.87 -6.09 12.64
N MET A 97 -10.50 -6.34 13.78
CA MET A 97 -9.82 -6.72 15.02
C MET A 97 -10.21 -8.15 15.35
N THR A 98 -9.26 -8.97 15.73
CA THR A 98 -9.51 -10.36 16.12
C THR A 98 -9.04 -10.66 17.53
N ASP A 99 -9.67 -11.64 18.17
CA ASP A 99 -9.12 -12.26 19.38
C ASP A 99 -7.92 -13.17 19.05
N SER A 100 -7.34 -13.78 20.08
CA SER A 100 -6.23 -14.73 19.95
C SER A 100 -6.60 -16.04 19.25
N GLN A 101 -7.89 -16.31 19.03
CA GLN A 101 -8.41 -17.48 18.32
C GLN A 101 -8.76 -17.14 16.86
N GLY A 102 -8.57 -15.89 16.43
CA GLY A 102 -8.90 -15.42 15.08
C GLY A 102 -10.37 -15.07 14.87
N LYS A 103 -11.18 -14.98 15.94
CA LYS A 103 -12.56 -14.51 15.83
C LYS A 103 -12.58 -12.99 15.66
N VAL A 104 -13.31 -12.50 14.67
CA VAL A 104 -13.50 -11.06 14.45
C VAL A 104 -14.35 -10.46 15.56
N LEU A 105 -13.78 -9.49 16.29
CA LEU A 105 -14.42 -8.74 17.37
C LEU A 105 -14.95 -7.38 16.90
N PHE A 106 -14.30 -6.78 15.90
CA PHE A 106 -14.70 -5.52 15.27
C PHE A 106 -14.36 -5.55 13.78
N ASP A 107 -15.19 -4.94 12.94
CA ASP A 107 -15.00 -4.80 11.50
C ASP A 107 -15.49 -3.42 11.07
N SER A 108 -14.61 -2.60 10.53
CA SER A 108 -14.94 -1.24 10.12
C SER A 108 -15.81 -1.16 8.87
N ALA A 109 -15.96 -2.25 8.10
CA ALA A 109 -16.78 -2.25 6.88
C ALA A 109 -18.24 -2.68 7.09
N LYS A 110 -18.61 -3.05 8.31
CA LYS A 110 -19.98 -3.39 8.71
C LYS A 110 -20.65 -2.21 9.38
#